data_AF-G3H728-F1
#
_entry.id   AF-G3H728-F1
#
_cell.length_a   1.000
_cell.length_b   1.000
_cell.length_c   1.000
_cell.angle_alpha   90.00
_cell.angle_beta   90.00
_cell.angle_gamma   90.00
#
_symmetry.space_group_name_H-M   'P 1'
#
loop_
_entity.id
_entity.type
_entity.pdbx_description
1 polymer ?
#
loop_
_entity_poly.entity_id
_entity_poly.type
_entity_poly.pdbx_seq_one_letter_code
_entity_poly.pdbx_strand_id
1 'polypeptide(L)' 'MSEEQRQWMYNNIPPEKKPAQGNPLPPQIFNGDRYCGDYDSFFESKESNTVFSFLGLKPRPASTVG' A
#
# COMPACT_ATOMS: atom_id res chain seq x y z
N MET A 1 -15.00 -0.98 -6.13
CA MET A 1 -14.27 -2.26 -6.05
C MET A 1 -15.26 -3.38 -6.28
N SER A 2 -14.98 -4.29 -7.21
CA SER A 2 -15.78 -5.51 -7.36
C SER A 2 -15.57 -6.46 -6.19
N GLU A 3 -16.47 -7.43 -5.99
CA GLU A 3 -16.26 -8.48 -4.98
C GLU A 3 -14.99 -9.30 -5.25
N GLU A 4 -14.69 -9.55 -6.52
CA GLU A 4 -13.46 -10.24 -6.94
C GLU A 4 -12.21 -9.46 -6.49
N GLN A 5 -12.17 -8.15 -6.73
CA GLN A 5 -11.05 -7.31 -6.28
C GLN A 5 -10.95 -7.28 -4.75
N ARG A 6 -12.08 -7.27 -4.05
CA ARG A 6 -12.13 -7.31 -2.58
C ARG A 6 -11.57 -8.63 -2.04
N GLN A 7 -11.96 -9.76 -2.62
CA GLN A 7 -11.46 -11.06 -2.22
C GLN A 7 -9.98 -11.23 -2.57
N TRP A 8 -9.56 -10.74 -3.74
CA TRP A 8 -8.14 -10.69 -4.10
C TRP A 8 -7.34 -9.90 -3.07
N MET A 9 -7.82 -8.71 -2.68
CA MET A 9 -7.18 -7.89 -1.64
C MET A 9 -7.04 -8.66 -0.32
N TYR A 10 -8.09 -9.31 0.16
CA TYR A 10 -8.06 -10.09 1.41
C TYR A 10 -7.09 -11.27 1.38
N ASN A 11 -6.96 -11.92 0.23
CA ASN A 11 -6.09 -13.07 0.06
C ASN A 11 -4.61 -12.68 -0.04
N ASN A 12 -4.31 -11.47 -0.54
CA ASN A 12 -2.94 -11.01 -0.79
C ASN A 12 -2.38 -10.08 0.30
N ILE A 13 -3.14 -9.77 1.35
CA ILE A 13 -2.61 -9.11 2.55
C ILE A 13 -1.83 -10.14 3.40
N PRO A 14 -0.60 -9.86 3.83
CA PRO A 14 0.17 -10.73 4.71
C PRO A 14 -0.58 -11.03 6.01
N PRO A 15 -0.57 -12.27 6.53
CA PRO A 15 -1.30 -12.65 7.74
C PRO A 15 -1.04 -11.74 8.95
N GLU A 16 0.19 -11.29 9.13
CA GLU A 16 0.62 -10.38 10.20
C GLU A 16 0.09 -8.95 10.07
N LYS A 17 -0.45 -8.59 8.89
CA LYS A 17 -1.09 -7.30 8.60
C LYS A 17 -2.62 -7.41 8.56
N LYS A 18 -3.19 -8.60 8.76
CA LYS A 18 -4.64 -8.78 8.86
C LYS A 18 -5.14 -8.35 10.24
N PRO A 19 -6.35 -7.77 10.33
CA PRO A 19 -6.93 -7.45 11.63
C PRO A 19 -7.20 -8.72 12.44
N ALA A 20 -7.13 -8.61 13.77
CA ALA A 20 -7.45 -9.73 14.67
C ALA A 20 -8.91 -10.19 14.55
N GLN A 21 -9.81 -9.30 14.11
CA GLN A 21 -11.23 -9.59 13.90
C GLN A 21 -11.75 -8.87 12.66
N GLY A 22 -12.58 -9.56 11.88
CA GLY A 22 -13.24 -9.02 10.70
C GLY A 22 -12.35 -8.99 9.46
N ASN A 23 -12.79 -8.22 8.46
CA ASN A 23 -12.07 -8.09 7.19
C ASN A 23 -11.16 -6.85 7.22
N PRO A 24 -10.00 -6.88 6.54
CA PRO A 24 -9.16 -5.70 6.40
C PRO A 24 -9.93 -4.58 5.67
N LEU A 25 -9.83 -3.38 6.21
CA LEU A 25 -10.52 -2.20 5.70
C LEU A 25 -9.65 -1.46 4.67
N PRO A 26 -10.24 -0.90 3.60
CA PRO A 26 -9.50 -0.03 2.70
C PRO A 26 -9.11 1.30 3.39
N PRO A 27 -8.02 1.95 2.96
CA PRO A 27 -7.16 1.59 1.83
C PRO A 27 -6.16 0.48 2.17
N GLN A 28 -5.89 -0.39 1.19
CA GLN A 28 -4.86 -1.43 1.21
C GLN A 28 -4.06 -1.27 -0.08
N ILE A 29 -2.79 -0.88 0.03
CA ILE A 29 -2.00 -0.39 -1.09
C ILE A 29 -1.13 -1.53 -1.61
N PHE A 30 -1.20 -1.73 -2.92
CA PHE A 30 -0.41 -2.70 -3.65
C PHE A 30 0.32 -2.02 -4.80
N ASN A 31 1.54 -2.47 -5.09
CA ASN A 31 2.22 -2.19 -6.34
C ASN A 31 2.25 -3.51 -7.15
N GLY A 32 1.31 -3.65 -8.09
CA GLY A 32 1.08 -4.93 -8.75
C GLY A 32 0.52 -5.97 -7.76
N ASP A 33 1.23 -7.07 -7.60
CA ASP A 33 0.94 -8.17 -6.66
C ASP A 33 1.62 -7.98 -5.29
N ARG A 34 2.56 -7.04 -5.17
CA ARG A 34 3.24 -6.76 -3.91
C ARG A 34 2.39 -5.87 -3.01
N TYR A 35 2.11 -6.37 -1.81
CA TYR A 35 1.54 -5.55 -0.74
C TYR A 35 2.55 -4.51 -0.24
N CYS A 36 2.15 -3.24 -0.24
CA CYS A 36 2.96 -2.13 0.27
C CYS A 36 2.62 -1.81 1.72
N GLY A 37 1.33 -1.77 2.06
CA GLY A 37 0.85 -1.44 3.40
C GLY A 37 -0.56 -0.86 3.39
N ASP A 38 -1.06 -0.58 4.58
CA ASP A 38 -2.35 0.06 4.84
C ASP A 38 -2.21 1.59 4.90
N TYR A 39 -3.26 2.26 5.36
CA TYR A 39 -3.26 3.70 5.57
C TYR A 39 -2.15 4.17 6.51
N ASP A 40 -2.00 3.51 7.67
CA ASP A 40 -1.04 3.92 8.69
C ASP A 40 0.39 3.82 8.17
N SER A 41 0.71 2.74 7.46
CA SER A 41 2.00 2.53 6.82
C SER A 41 2.29 3.60 5.75
N PHE A 42 1.29 3.97 4.96
CA PHE A 42 1.43 5.04 3.98
C PHE A 42 1.62 6.40 4.65
N PHE A 43 0.86 6.67 5.71
CA PHE A 43 0.96 7.91 6.47
C PHE A 43 2.37 8.07 7.08
N GLU A 44 2.89 7.03 7.73
CA GLU A 44 4.27 7.01 8.24
C GLU A 44 5.31 7.27 7.14
N SER A 45 5.12 6.65 5.96
CA SER A 45 6.02 6.88 4.82
C SER A 45 5.96 8.32 4.30
N LYS A 46 4.79 8.97 4.42
CA LYS A 46 4.60 10.37 4.03
C LYS A 46 5.35 11.29 4.98
N GLU A 47 5.16 11.12 6.28
CA GLU A 47 5.88 11.87 7.33
C GLU A 47 7.40 11.68 7.21
N SER A 48 7.84 10.48 6.80
CA SER A 48 9.24 10.14 6.60
C SER A 48 9.82 10.53 5.23
N ASN A 49 9.02 11.11 4.33
CA ASN A 49 9.39 11.37 2.92
C ASN A 49 9.88 10.11 2.15
N THR A 50 9.42 8.92 2.52
CA THR A 50 9.79 7.62 1.93
C THR A 50 8.68 6.99 1.08
N VAL A 51 7.66 7.76 0.68
CA VAL A 51 6.51 7.28 -0.13
C VAL A 51 6.95 6.50 -1.38
N PHE A 52 7.97 6.95 -2.09
CA PHE A 52 8.47 6.23 -3.28
C PHE A 52 8.98 4.83 -2.92
N SER A 53 9.77 4.72 -1.85
CA SER A 53 10.26 3.43 -1.35
C SER A 53 9.13 2.54 -0.83
N PHE A 54 8.15 3.11 -0.12
CA PHE A 54 6.94 2.43 0.34
C PHE A 54 6.17 1.80 -0.83
N LEU A 55 5.96 2.58 -1.90
CA LEU A 55 5.32 2.11 -3.13
C LEU A 55 6.23 1.19 -3.96
N GLY A 56 7.49 0.96 -3.58
CA GLY A 56 8.45 0.20 -4.38
C GLY A 56 8.80 0.87 -5.72
N LEU A 57 8.65 2.19 -5.81
CA LEU A 57 8.95 3.00 -6.99
C LEU A 57 10.36 3.58 -6.87
N LYS A 58 11.03 3.73 -8.02
CA LYS A 58 12.27 4.52 -8.07
C LYS A 58 11.91 6.00 -7.88
N PRO A 59 12.60 6.73 -6.99
CA PRO A 59 12.46 8.18 -6.92
C PRO A 59 12.68 8.76 -8.31
N ARG A 60 11.73 9.57 -8.81
CA ARG A 60 12.01 10.34 -10.03
C ARG A 60 13.10 11.36 -9.69
N PRO A 61 14.16 11.49 -10.51
CA PRO A 61 15.04 12.64 -10.39
C PRO A 61 14.15 13.88 -10.46
N ALA A 62 14.40 14.87 -9.60
CA ALA A 62 13.60 16.08 -9.54
C ALA A 62 13.45 16.62 -10.96
N SER A 63 12.21 16.69 -11.46
CA SER A 63 11.94 17.34 -12.74
C SER A 63 12.41 18.78 -12.59
N THR A 64 13.58 19.09 -13.13
CA THR A 64 14.02 20.46 -13.31
C THR A 64 13.00 21.05 -14.27
N VAL A 65 12.09 21.87 -13.73
CA VAL A 65 11.21 22.68 -14.55
C VAL A 65 12.14 23.67 -15.25
N GLY A 66 12.36 23.45 -16.54
CA GLY A 66 13.01 24.43 -17.42
C GLY A 66 12.07 25.57 -17.74
#